data_AF-A0A848WWI6-F1
#
_entry.id   AF-A0A848WWI6-F1
#
_cell.length_a   1.000
_cell.length_b   1.000
_cell.length_c   1.000
_cell.angle_alpha   90.00
_cell.angle_beta   90.00
_cell.angle_gamma   90.00
#
_symmetry.space_group_name_H-M   'P 1'
#
loop_
_entity.id
_entity.type
_entity.pdbx_description
1 polymer ?
#
loop_
_entity_poly.entity_id
_entity_poly.type
_entity_poly.pdbx_seq_one_letter_code
_entity_poly.pdbx_strand_id
1 'polypeptide(L)'
;MAETVPKIHTLDLRFQGCPGIIAAFLVEGPDGLVLIETGPESTRERLLEAIREAGFDPGTDLSAIFVTHIHLDHAGAAGWFAERGIPVHVHFRGVKHLVDPSRLIESARAVYEDRFDSLWGDMTPAPAEHVISLEDRAETNVAGLTIRALDTPGHAFHHHAFAIGDLLFAGDAAGAKTTRTKYVSVTSAPPQFDLPCFLESLSRLESENFSRVFLTHFGEPVESPESHFEAFRKELRDAVLFVQDRLDENADETTVQIAYTAFQMERAFQAGVSPEEWRAVQQINGTEMCADGIRIFLEKQADSGK
;
A
#
# COMPACT_ATOMS: atom_id res chain seq x y z
N MET A 1 -32.89 -5.73 4.62
CA MET A 1 -32.78 -4.90 3.39
C MET A 1 -31.43 -5.23 2.80
N ALA A 2 -31.31 -5.49 1.49
CA ALA A 2 -30.00 -5.70 0.90
C ALA A 2 -29.19 -4.43 1.12
N GLU A 3 -28.05 -4.52 1.80
CA GLU A 3 -27.09 -3.41 1.86
C GLU A 3 -26.71 -3.09 0.42
N THR A 4 -27.00 -1.86 0.00
CA THR A 4 -26.54 -1.35 -1.28
C THR A 4 -25.02 -1.23 -1.18
N VAL A 5 -24.30 -2.01 -1.99
CA VAL A 5 -22.84 -1.91 -2.13
C VAL A 5 -22.48 -0.45 -2.41
N PRO A 6 -21.63 0.18 -1.58
CA PRO A 6 -21.31 1.59 -1.75
C PRO A 6 -20.63 1.83 -3.09
N LYS A 7 -20.85 3.02 -3.65
CA LYS A 7 -20.20 3.42 -4.90
C LYS A 7 -18.76 3.83 -4.59
N ILE A 8 -17.82 3.22 -5.32
CA ILE A 8 -16.38 3.44 -5.15
C ILE A 8 -15.86 4.20 -6.38
N HIS A 9 -15.16 5.30 -6.14
CA HIS A 9 -14.36 5.98 -7.17
C HIS A 9 -12.89 5.67 -6.94
N THR A 10 -12.27 5.05 -7.93
CA THR A 10 -10.82 4.89 -7.98
C THR A 10 -10.19 6.18 -8.51
N LEU A 11 -9.46 6.89 -7.66
CA LEU A 11 -8.83 8.17 -7.97
C LEU A 11 -7.36 7.95 -8.35
N ASP A 12 -7.03 8.08 -9.63
CA ASP A 12 -5.65 7.97 -10.12
C ASP A 12 -4.84 9.23 -9.76
N LEU A 13 -3.81 9.05 -8.92
CA LEU A 13 -2.96 10.11 -8.41
C LEU A 13 -1.89 10.56 -9.40
N ARG A 14 -1.71 9.85 -10.52
CA ARG A 14 -0.75 10.17 -11.58
C ARG A 14 0.64 10.49 -11.07
N PHE A 15 1.11 9.69 -10.12
CA PHE A 15 2.42 9.86 -9.48
C PHE A 15 3.53 9.98 -10.54
N GLN A 16 4.39 11.00 -10.42
CA GLN A 16 5.42 11.33 -11.41
C GLN A 16 4.88 11.49 -12.86
N GLY A 17 3.62 11.90 -13.01
CA GLY A 17 2.95 12.02 -14.31
C GLY A 17 2.58 10.68 -14.96
N CYS A 18 2.75 9.55 -14.26
CA CYS A 18 2.43 8.23 -14.76
C CYS A 18 1.03 7.80 -14.31
N PRO A 19 0.07 7.56 -15.23
CA PRO A 19 -1.27 7.14 -14.85
C PRO A 19 -1.31 5.66 -14.43
N GLY A 20 -2.19 5.34 -13.47
CA GLY A 20 -2.55 3.97 -13.11
C GLY A 20 -1.52 3.23 -12.26
N ILE A 21 -0.82 3.95 -11.38
CA ILE A 21 0.23 3.38 -10.52
C ILE A 21 0.03 3.63 -9.01
N ILE A 22 -0.66 4.70 -8.61
CA ILE A 22 -1.07 4.94 -7.23
C ILE A 22 -2.50 5.45 -7.28
N ALA A 23 -3.39 4.79 -6.55
CA ALA A 23 -4.79 5.13 -6.43
C ALA A 23 -5.15 5.47 -4.99
N ALA A 24 -6.07 6.42 -4.83
CA ALA A 24 -6.87 6.55 -3.62
C ALA A 24 -8.32 6.14 -3.92
N PHE A 25 -9.10 5.81 -2.90
CA PHE A 25 -10.48 5.38 -3.08
C PHE A 25 -11.44 6.29 -2.35
N LEU A 26 -12.34 6.93 -3.10
CA LEU A 26 -13.43 7.71 -2.53
C LEU A 26 -14.68 6.83 -2.47
N VAL A 27 -15.15 6.59 -1.26
CA VAL A 27 -16.29 5.72 -0.95
C VAL A 27 -17.49 6.59 -0.62
N GLU A 28 -18.55 6.47 -1.42
CA GLU A 28 -19.83 7.14 -1.15
C GLU A 28 -20.60 6.39 -0.06
N GLY A 29 -20.82 7.07 1.07
CA GLY A 29 -21.73 6.63 2.11
C GLY A 29 -23.03 7.45 2.11
N PRO A 30 -24.10 6.98 2.78
CA PRO A 30 -25.36 7.73 2.88
C PRO A 30 -25.24 9.13 3.48
N ASP A 31 -24.31 9.33 4.42
CA ASP A 31 -24.19 10.57 5.22
C ASP A 31 -22.92 11.37 4.92
N GLY A 32 -22.13 10.97 3.93
CA GLY A 32 -20.88 11.65 3.56
C GLY A 32 -19.92 10.75 2.78
N LEU A 33 -18.66 11.16 2.70
CA LEU A 33 -17.62 10.42 1.98
C LEU A 33 -16.53 9.92 2.92
N VAL A 34 -15.97 8.77 2.57
CA VAL A 34 -14.73 8.26 3.16
C VAL A 34 -13.66 8.19 2.09
N LEU A 35 -12.46 8.65 2.42
CA LEU A 35 -11.29 8.50 1.58
C LEU A 35 -10.37 7.41 2.14
N ILE A 36 -9.97 6.46 1.31
CA ILE A 36 -9.00 5.43 1.66
C ILE A 36 -7.72 5.70 0.85
N GLU A 37 -6.61 5.84 1.57
CA GLU A 37 -5.33 6.39 1.12
C GLU A 37 -5.38 7.87 0.73
N THR A 38 -4.26 8.56 0.94
CA THR A 38 -4.09 9.95 0.53
C THR A 38 -3.00 10.11 -0.53
N GLY A 39 -2.22 9.07 -0.78
CA GLY A 39 -1.06 9.16 -1.64
C GLY A 39 0.09 9.95 -1.01
N PRO A 40 1.15 10.18 -1.80
CA PRO A 40 2.24 11.07 -1.43
C PRO A 40 1.81 12.54 -1.48
N GLU A 41 2.43 13.37 -0.63
CA GLU A 41 2.16 14.81 -0.57
C GLU A 41 2.40 15.48 -1.93
N SER A 42 3.41 15.02 -2.68
CA SER A 42 3.68 15.47 -4.05
C SER A 42 2.49 15.36 -5.01
N THR A 43 1.52 14.48 -4.73
CA THR A 43 0.31 14.26 -5.53
C THR A 43 -0.96 14.84 -4.91
N ARG A 44 -0.87 15.52 -3.76
CA ARG A 44 -2.04 16.05 -3.02
C ARG A 44 -2.95 16.90 -3.90
N GLU A 45 -2.41 17.84 -4.68
CA GLU A 45 -3.23 18.68 -5.57
C GLU A 45 -3.98 17.87 -6.62
N ARG A 46 -3.35 16.80 -7.14
CA ARG A 46 -3.98 15.89 -8.09
C ARG A 46 -5.07 15.04 -7.42
N LEU A 47 -4.88 14.61 -6.17
CA LEU A 47 -5.94 13.96 -5.38
C LEU A 47 -7.15 14.89 -5.21
N LEU A 48 -6.93 16.15 -4.82
CA LEU A 48 -8.01 17.13 -4.64
C LEU A 48 -8.75 17.39 -5.95
N GLU A 49 -8.03 17.47 -7.08
CA GLU A 49 -8.63 17.57 -8.42
C GLU A 49 -9.47 16.33 -8.75
N ALA A 50 -8.96 15.12 -8.49
CA ALA A 50 -9.67 13.87 -8.76
C ALA A 50 -10.98 13.76 -7.96
N ILE A 51 -11.01 14.23 -6.71
CA ILE A 51 -12.24 14.30 -5.89
C ILE A 51 -13.26 15.26 -6.53
N ARG A 52 -12.81 16.41 -7.02
CA ARG A 52 -13.68 17.38 -7.74
C ARG A 52 -14.19 16.82 -9.06
N GLU A 53 -13.36 16.10 -9.82
CA GLU A 53 -13.75 15.40 -11.05
C GLU A 53 -14.82 14.33 -10.78
N ALA A 54 -14.77 13.67 -9.62
CA ALA A 54 -15.80 12.74 -9.16
C ALA A 54 -17.11 13.44 -8.71
N GLY A 55 -17.11 14.78 -8.64
CA GLY A 55 -18.29 15.59 -8.36
C GLY A 55 -18.44 16.05 -6.91
N PHE A 56 -17.37 15.97 -6.10
CA PHE A 56 -17.39 16.27 -4.66
C PHE A 56 -16.43 17.40 -4.27
N ASP A 57 -16.70 18.05 -3.15
CA ASP A 57 -15.80 19.05 -2.56
C ASP A 57 -14.91 18.40 -1.47
N PRO A 58 -13.59 18.27 -1.71
CA PRO A 58 -12.68 17.66 -0.74
C PRO A 58 -12.56 18.46 0.57
N GLY A 59 -13.00 19.72 0.62
CA GLY A 59 -12.97 20.55 1.82
C GLY A 59 -14.18 20.38 2.74
N THR A 60 -15.30 19.85 2.24
CA THR A 60 -16.56 19.76 3.01
C THR A 60 -17.20 18.38 3.03
N ASP A 61 -16.95 17.54 2.04
CA ASP A 61 -17.71 16.29 1.87
C ASP A 61 -17.04 15.08 2.54
N LEU A 62 -15.75 15.18 2.88
CA LEU A 62 -14.99 14.12 3.53
C LEU A 62 -15.31 14.03 5.03
N SER A 63 -15.85 12.89 5.44
CA SER A 63 -16.16 12.59 6.84
C SER A 63 -15.00 11.94 7.60
N ALA A 64 -14.17 11.16 6.91
CA ALA A 64 -13.01 10.49 7.48
C ALA A 64 -12.02 10.04 6.39
N ILE A 65 -10.77 9.85 6.82
CA ILE A 65 -9.70 9.25 6.03
C ILE A 65 -9.24 7.97 6.73
N PHE A 66 -8.90 6.96 5.94
CA PHE A 66 -8.29 5.71 6.39
C PHE A 66 -7.02 5.48 5.57
N VAL A 67 -5.88 5.34 6.24
CA VAL A 67 -4.61 5.00 5.56
C VAL A 67 -4.20 3.60 5.96
N THR A 68 -3.87 2.76 4.98
CA THR A 68 -3.58 1.34 5.25
C THR A 68 -2.32 1.21 6.07
N HIS A 69 -1.33 2.05 5.79
CA HIS A 69 -0.09 2.16 6.55
C HIS A 69 0.58 3.52 6.29
N ILE A 70 1.68 3.78 6.98
CA ILE A 70 2.33 5.09 7.01
C ILE A 70 3.37 5.33 5.89
N HIS A 71 3.53 4.44 4.92
CA HIS A 71 4.49 4.70 3.84
C HIS A 71 4.06 5.95 3.06
N LEU A 72 5.05 6.65 2.51
CA LEU A 72 4.87 8.00 1.98
C LEU A 72 3.91 8.03 0.79
N ASP A 73 3.91 6.98 -0.03
CA ASP A 73 2.99 6.75 -1.13
C ASP A 73 1.55 6.41 -0.75
N HIS A 74 1.27 6.17 0.54
CA HIS A 74 -0.07 5.86 1.06
C HIS A 74 -0.62 6.99 1.91
N ALA A 75 0.18 7.46 2.87
CA ALA A 75 -0.24 8.41 3.92
C ALA A 75 0.45 9.78 3.84
N GLY A 76 1.25 10.05 2.81
CA GLY A 76 2.07 11.27 2.72
C GLY A 76 1.26 12.56 2.84
N ALA A 77 0.06 12.62 2.26
CA ALA A 77 -0.82 13.77 2.34
C ALA A 77 -1.80 13.76 3.54
N ALA A 78 -1.76 12.73 4.41
CA ALA A 78 -2.76 12.54 5.46
C ALA A 78 -2.74 13.67 6.51
N GLY A 79 -1.56 14.17 6.88
CA GLY A 79 -1.45 15.27 7.83
C GLY A 79 -2.09 16.57 7.37
N TRP A 80 -2.05 16.86 6.06
CA TRP A 80 -2.71 18.04 5.49
C TRP A 80 -4.23 18.04 5.70
N PHE A 81 -4.85 16.87 5.60
CA PHE A 81 -6.28 16.71 5.88
C PHE A 81 -6.57 16.77 7.38
N ALA A 82 -5.71 16.17 8.21
CA ALA A 82 -5.83 16.24 9.67
C ALA A 82 -5.76 17.68 10.19
N GLU A 83 -4.87 18.53 9.65
CA GLU A 83 -4.81 19.97 9.96
C GLU A 83 -6.13 20.73 9.66
N ARG A 84 -6.95 20.18 8.77
CA ARG A 84 -8.27 20.73 8.40
C ARG A 84 -9.41 20.14 9.22
N GLY A 85 -9.09 19.35 10.23
CA GLY A 85 -10.04 18.76 11.16
C GLY A 85 -10.69 17.46 10.67
N ILE A 86 -10.22 16.88 9.57
CA ILE A 86 -10.73 15.60 9.06
C ILE A 86 -10.06 14.46 9.83
N PRO A 87 -10.82 13.56 10.50
CA PRO A 87 -10.23 12.45 11.24
C PRO A 87 -9.48 11.48 10.33
N VAL A 88 -8.23 11.19 10.66
CA VAL A 88 -7.36 10.23 9.96
C VAL A 88 -7.23 8.97 10.81
N HIS A 89 -7.69 7.85 10.29
CA HIS A 89 -7.66 6.55 10.94
C HIS A 89 -6.45 5.74 10.45
N VAL A 90 -5.69 5.19 11.40
CA VAL A 90 -4.47 4.45 11.12
C VAL A 90 -4.29 3.34 12.16
N HIS A 91 -3.54 2.29 11.79
CA HIS A 91 -3.07 1.27 12.73
C HIS A 91 -2.38 1.92 13.95
N PHE A 92 -2.63 1.41 15.17
CA PHE A 92 -2.14 2.02 16.42
C PHE A 92 -0.62 2.29 16.45
N ARG A 93 0.19 1.37 15.90
CA ARG A 93 1.65 1.55 15.75
C ARG A 93 2.06 2.69 14.81
N GLY A 94 1.20 3.06 13.87
CA GLY A 94 1.41 4.13 12.90
C GLY A 94 1.11 5.53 13.44
N VAL A 95 0.30 5.66 14.50
CA VAL A 95 -0.15 6.95 15.07
C VAL A 95 1.03 7.90 15.30
N LYS A 96 2.07 7.44 16.00
CA LYS A 96 3.24 8.25 16.33
C LYS A 96 3.97 8.81 15.10
N HIS A 97 3.91 8.10 13.98
CA HIS A 97 4.59 8.47 12.74
C HIS A 97 3.77 9.46 11.91
N LEU A 98 2.43 9.45 12.01
CA LEU A 98 1.61 10.51 11.43
C LEU A 98 1.72 11.80 12.24
N VAL A 99 1.71 11.69 13.57
CA VAL A 99 1.84 12.85 14.47
C VAL A 99 3.23 13.48 14.37
N ASP A 100 4.27 12.66 14.24
CA ASP A 100 5.65 13.10 14.05
C ASP A 100 6.34 12.25 12.95
N PRO A 101 6.31 12.71 11.69
CA PRO A 101 6.89 11.99 10.56
C PRO A 101 8.42 12.15 10.46
N SER A 102 9.07 12.88 11.37
CA SER A 102 10.50 13.24 11.26
C SER A 102 11.42 12.04 11.00
N ARG A 103 11.24 10.93 11.73
CA ARG A 103 12.03 9.71 11.55
C ARG A 103 11.74 8.99 10.23
N LEU A 104 10.48 9.01 9.78
CA LEU A 104 10.10 8.42 8.50
C LEU A 104 10.75 9.20 7.36
N ILE A 105 10.65 10.53 7.41
CA ILE A 105 11.27 11.46 6.45
C ILE A 105 12.79 11.30 6.46
N GLU A 106 13.43 11.25 7.62
CA GLU A 106 14.88 11.07 7.73
C GLU A 106 15.34 9.75 7.08
N SER A 107 14.67 8.65 7.40
CA SER A 107 14.98 7.33 6.82
C SER A 107 14.78 7.33 5.31
N ALA A 108 13.68 7.93 4.82
CA ALA A 108 13.40 7.97 3.39
C ALA A 108 14.33 8.92 2.64
N ARG A 109 14.75 10.05 3.23
CA ARG A 109 15.77 10.94 2.63
C ARG A 109 17.12 10.24 2.48
N ALA A 110 17.47 9.34 3.40
CA ALA A 110 18.69 8.54 3.26
C ALA A 110 18.63 7.54 2.09
N VAL A 111 17.43 7.06 1.73
CA VAL A 111 17.23 6.11 0.63
C VAL A 111 17.07 6.80 -0.73
N TYR A 112 16.29 7.89 -0.78
CA TYR A 112 15.93 8.57 -2.02
C TYR A 112 16.82 9.76 -2.36
N GLU A 113 17.65 10.21 -1.41
CA GLU A 113 18.61 11.30 -1.57
C GLU A 113 18.00 12.55 -2.23
N ASP A 114 18.56 12.97 -3.37
CA ASP A 114 18.13 14.13 -4.16
C ASP A 114 16.74 13.97 -4.81
N ARG A 115 16.24 12.73 -4.91
CA ARG A 115 14.91 12.42 -5.45
C ARG A 115 13.81 12.50 -4.40
N PHE A 116 14.12 12.63 -3.11
CA PHE A 116 13.11 12.59 -2.05
C PHE A 116 12.00 13.63 -2.26
N ASP A 117 12.36 14.89 -2.45
CA ASP A 117 11.38 15.99 -2.49
C ASP A 117 10.50 15.90 -3.73
N SER A 118 11.06 15.47 -4.87
CA SER A 118 10.30 15.30 -6.11
C SER A 118 9.36 14.09 -6.07
N LEU A 119 9.76 13.01 -5.40
CA LEU A 119 8.93 11.83 -5.23
C LEU A 119 7.85 12.07 -4.19
N TRP A 120 8.18 12.48 -2.98
CA TRP A 120 7.27 12.36 -1.85
C TRP A 120 6.64 13.68 -1.41
N GLY A 121 7.33 14.80 -1.61
CA GLY A 121 6.98 16.07 -1.00
C GLY A 121 7.27 16.08 0.51
N ASP A 122 6.82 17.13 1.20
CA ASP A 122 7.03 17.29 2.64
C ASP A 122 5.82 16.79 3.43
N MET A 123 5.97 15.68 4.14
CA MET A 123 4.87 15.08 4.89
C MET A 123 4.51 15.95 6.10
N THR A 124 3.35 16.59 6.03
CA THR A 124 2.83 17.45 7.09
C THR A 124 2.56 16.63 8.36
N PRO A 125 3.02 17.05 9.56
CA PRO A 125 2.65 16.40 10.81
C PRO A 125 1.15 16.51 11.09
N ALA A 126 0.50 15.41 11.42
CA ALA A 126 -0.93 15.38 11.75
C ALA A 126 -1.19 15.81 13.20
N PRO A 127 -2.10 16.76 13.48
CA PRO A 127 -2.52 17.06 14.86
C PRO A 127 -3.06 15.81 15.56
N ALA A 128 -2.54 15.51 16.75
CA ALA A 128 -2.81 14.24 17.44
C ALA A 128 -4.30 14.03 17.76
N GLU A 129 -5.05 15.10 18.00
CA GLU A 129 -6.49 15.08 18.22
C GLU A 129 -7.31 14.61 17.01
N HIS A 130 -6.71 14.66 15.81
CA HIS A 130 -7.33 14.22 14.56
C HIS A 130 -6.79 12.88 14.06
N VAL A 131 -5.85 12.25 14.77
CA VAL A 131 -5.33 10.91 14.46
C VAL A 131 -6.03 9.86 15.32
N ILE A 132 -6.82 9.00 14.68
CA ILE A 132 -7.59 7.96 15.34
C ILE A 132 -6.85 6.63 15.25
N SER A 133 -6.49 6.09 16.41
CA SER A 133 -5.84 4.78 16.55
C SER A 133 -6.83 3.65 16.35
N LEU A 134 -6.50 2.71 15.47
CA LEU A 134 -7.27 1.47 15.27
C LEU A 134 -6.46 0.25 15.70
N GLU A 135 -7.15 -0.70 16.33
CA GLU A 135 -6.66 -2.06 16.58
C GLU A 135 -7.28 -3.06 15.59
N ASP A 136 -6.78 -4.30 15.58
CA ASP A 136 -7.34 -5.37 14.76
C ASP A 136 -8.83 -5.55 15.03
N ARG A 137 -9.61 -5.68 13.96
CA ARG A 137 -11.07 -5.84 13.96
C ARG A 137 -11.85 -4.67 14.56
N ALA A 138 -11.22 -3.52 14.81
CA ALA A 138 -11.94 -2.32 15.19
C ALA A 138 -12.94 -1.93 14.08
N GLU A 139 -14.16 -1.58 14.48
CA GLU A 139 -15.21 -1.09 13.58
C GLU A 139 -15.45 0.40 13.81
N THR A 140 -15.36 1.18 12.74
CA THR A 140 -15.67 2.60 12.73
C THR A 140 -16.95 2.83 11.94
N ASN A 141 -17.95 3.44 12.57
CA ASN A 141 -19.18 3.85 11.90
C ASN A 141 -19.08 5.33 11.51
N VAL A 142 -19.01 5.62 10.21
CA VAL A 142 -18.82 6.98 9.68
C VAL A 142 -19.42 7.09 8.28
N ALA A 143 -19.97 8.25 7.93
CA ALA A 143 -20.65 8.48 6.64
C ALA A 143 -21.80 7.47 6.35
N GLY A 144 -22.37 6.84 7.37
CA GLY A 144 -23.36 5.77 7.20
C GLY A 144 -22.77 4.43 6.74
N LEU A 145 -21.46 4.25 6.83
CA LEU A 145 -20.71 3.03 6.53
C LEU A 145 -20.13 2.42 7.81
N THR A 146 -20.01 1.09 7.85
CA THR A 146 -19.20 0.39 8.85
C THR A 146 -17.89 -0.07 8.21
N ILE A 147 -16.79 0.47 8.70
CA ILE A 147 -15.44 0.18 8.20
C ILE A 147 -14.71 -0.64 9.23
N ARG A 148 -14.28 -1.85 8.85
CA ARG A 148 -13.55 -2.76 9.73
C ARG A 148 -12.07 -2.76 9.39
N ALA A 149 -11.23 -2.51 10.38
CA ALA A 149 -9.77 -2.65 10.28
C ALA A 149 -9.34 -4.11 10.43
N LEU A 150 -8.37 -4.54 9.63
CA LEU A 150 -7.81 -5.90 9.67
C LEU A 150 -6.28 -5.84 9.73
N ASP A 151 -5.70 -6.33 10.82
CA ASP A 151 -4.24 -6.47 10.95
C ASP A 151 -3.72 -7.36 9.83
N THR A 152 -2.78 -6.79 9.08
CA THR A 152 -2.15 -7.45 7.92
C THR A 152 -0.64 -7.24 7.93
N PRO A 153 0.07 -7.61 9.02
CA PRO A 153 1.52 -7.49 9.08
C PRO A 153 2.20 -8.38 8.04
N GLY A 154 3.41 -8.00 7.64
CA GLY A 154 4.22 -8.75 6.69
C GLY A 154 4.93 -7.83 5.71
N HIS A 155 4.21 -6.91 5.08
CA HIS A 155 4.81 -5.78 4.37
C HIS A 155 5.37 -4.75 5.36
N ALA A 156 4.52 -4.36 6.32
CA ALA A 156 4.89 -3.52 7.46
C ALA A 156 4.10 -3.95 8.69
N PHE A 157 4.64 -3.75 9.89
CA PHE A 157 3.96 -4.12 11.15
C PHE A 157 2.90 -3.11 11.60
N HIS A 158 2.72 -2.02 10.86
CA HIS A 158 1.70 -1.00 11.06
C HIS A 158 0.73 -0.97 9.88
N HIS A 159 0.40 -2.14 9.33
CA HIS A 159 -0.45 -2.28 8.15
C HIS A 159 -1.83 -2.82 8.53
N HIS A 160 -2.85 -2.11 8.08
CA HIS A 160 -4.25 -2.53 8.04
C HIS A 160 -4.73 -2.67 6.61
N ALA A 161 -5.52 -3.71 6.35
CA ALA A 161 -6.49 -3.67 5.28
C ALA A 161 -7.83 -3.17 5.86
N PHE A 162 -8.66 -2.53 5.03
CA PHE A 162 -9.97 -2.05 5.45
C PHE A 162 -11.08 -2.76 4.69
N ALA A 163 -12.10 -3.21 5.41
CA ALA A 163 -13.27 -3.87 4.84
C ALA A 163 -14.51 -3.00 4.99
N ILE A 164 -15.33 -2.96 3.94
CA ILE A 164 -16.66 -2.33 3.93
C ILE A 164 -17.63 -3.32 3.30
N GLY A 165 -18.45 -3.97 4.13
CA GLY A 165 -19.25 -5.11 3.68
C GLY A 165 -18.36 -6.23 3.13
N ASP A 166 -18.56 -6.57 1.86
CA ASP A 166 -17.80 -7.59 1.11
C ASP A 166 -16.65 -7.01 0.26
N LEU A 167 -16.37 -5.71 0.38
CA LEU A 167 -15.27 -5.03 -0.30
C LEU A 167 -14.03 -4.96 0.59
N LEU A 168 -12.86 -5.23 0.03
CA LEU A 168 -11.57 -5.13 0.73
C LEU A 168 -10.67 -4.10 0.05
N PHE A 169 -10.15 -3.15 0.82
CA PHE A 169 -9.07 -2.25 0.45
C PHE A 169 -7.78 -2.78 1.08
N ALA A 170 -6.96 -3.46 0.27
CA ALA A 170 -5.88 -4.31 0.79
C ALA A 170 -4.56 -3.58 0.99
N GLY A 171 -4.44 -2.32 0.56
CA GLY A 171 -3.15 -1.62 0.56
C GLY A 171 -2.10 -2.46 -0.18
N ASP A 172 -0.99 -2.71 0.52
CA ASP A 172 0.13 -3.51 0.04
C ASP A 172 0.10 -4.96 0.52
N ALA A 173 -0.88 -5.34 1.36
CA ALA A 173 -1.03 -6.70 1.88
C ALA A 173 -1.48 -7.71 0.81
N ALA A 174 -1.78 -7.28 -0.42
CA ALA A 174 -2.12 -8.14 -1.54
C ALA A 174 -1.28 -7.83 -2.79
N GLY A 175 -0.11 -7.22 -2.60
CA GLY A 175 0.85 -6.91 -3.65
C GLY A 175 0.52 -5.66 -4.46
N ALA A 176 1.48 -5.25 -5.27
CA ALA A 176 1.36 -4.12 -6.18
C ALA A 176 1.28 -4.62 -7.62
N LYS A 177 0.36 -4.08 -8.41
CA LYS A 177 0.27 -4.36 -9.84
C LYS A 177 0.02 -3.02 -10.55
N THR A 178 -0.10 -2.94 -11.87
CA THR A 178 -0.50 -1.69 -12.55
C THR A 178 -1.75 -1.96 -13.40
N THR A 179 -2.49 -0.93 -13.83
CA THR A 179 -3.74 -1.08 -14.62
C THR A 179 -3.54 -1.85 -15.93
N ARG A 180 -2.30 -2.09 -16.34
CA ARG A 180 -1.96 -2.59 -17.67
C ARG A 180 -1.35 -3.99 -17.69
N THR A 181 -1.27 -4.66 -16.55
CA THR A 181 -0.64 -5.99 -16.47
C THR A 181 -1.40 -6.96 -15.57
N LYS A 182 -1.15 -8.27 -15.74
CA LYS A 182 -1.50 -9.34 -14.80
C LYS A 182 -0.39 -9.66 -13.78
N TYR A 183 0.81 -9.14 -14.00
CA TYR A 183 1.95 -9.31 -13.10
C TYR A 183 1.69 -8.62 -11.76
N VAL A 184 1.92 -9.34 -10.67
CA VAL A 184 1.83 -8.81 -9.30
C VAL A 184 3.23 -8.79 -8.72
N SER A 185 3.70 -7.60 -8.37
CA SER A 185 4.97 -7.36 -7.71
C SER A 185 4.85 -7.61 -6.21
N VAL A 186 5.89 -8.23 -5.64
CA VAL A 186 6.01 -8.43 -4.19
C VAL A 186 6.29 -7.11 -3.49
N THR A 187 5.46 -6.72 -2.54
CA THR A 187 5.63 -5.52 -1.70
C THR A 187 6.52 -5.86 -0.51
N SER A 188 7.83 -5.97 -0.75
CA SER A 188 8.81 -6.45 0.23
C SER A 188 9.86 -5.40 0.59
N ALA A 189 9.51 -4.11 0.52
CA ALA A 189 10.43 -3.05 0.88
C ALA A 189 10.94 -3.19 2.33
N PRO A 190 12.22 -2.85 2.60
CA PRO A 190 12.80 -2.89 3.93
C PRO A 190 12.20 -1.81 4.84
N PRO A 191 12.42 -1.89 6.16
CA PRO A 191 13.17 -2.94 6.88
C PRO A 191 12.27 -3.99 7.54
N GLN A 192 10.96 -3.93 7.30
CA GLN A 192 9.94 -4.65 8.07
C GLN A 192 9.35 -5.87 7.36
N PHE A 193 9.79 -6.19 6.14
CA PHE A 193 9.34 -7.39 5.45
C PHE A 193 9.50 -8.64 6.33
N ASP A 194 8.43 -9.41 6.49
CA ASP A 194 8.38 -10.66 7.26
C ASP A 194 7.48 -11.69 6.56
N LEU A 195 8.08 -12.70 5.93
CA LEU A 195 7.35 -13.68 5.14
C LEU A 195 6.31 -14.48 5.95
N PRO A 196 6.63 -15.04 7.14
CA PRO A 196 5.63 -15.76 7.96
C PRO A 196 4.41 -14.91 8.29
N CYS A 197 4.61 -13.66 8.75
CA CYS A 197 3.51 -12.74 9.04
C CYS A 197 2.71 -12.43 7.77
N PHE A 198 3.37 -12.21 6.64
CA PHE A 198 2.70 -11.93 5.36
C PHE A 198 1.81 -13.08 4.92
N LEU A 199 2.31 -14.31 4.98
CA LEU A 199 1.56 -15.51 4.59
C LEU A 199 0.35 -15.76 5.51
N GLU A 200 0.48 -15.48 6.81
CA GLU A 200 -0.62 -15.53 7.76
C GLU A 200 -1.68 -14.47 7.44
N SER A 201 -1.26 -13.23 7.18
CA SER A 201 -2.15 -12.13 6.76
C SER A 201 -2.95 -12.49 5.50
N LEU A 202 -2.31 -13.09 4.49
CA LEU A 202 -3.00 -13.55 3.29
C LEU A 202 -4.03 -14.64 3.60
N SER A 203 -3.67 -15.61 4.44
CA SER A 203 -4.57 -16.71 4.84
C SER A 203 -5.80 -16.18 5.58
N ARG A 204 -5.61 -15.18 6.44
CA ARG A 204 -6.72 -14.48 7.14
C ARG A 204 -7.63 -13.76 6.15
N LEU A 205 -7.08 -12.98 5.22
CA LEU A 205 -7.86 -12.24 4.23
C LEU A 205 -8.67 -13.16 3.30
N GLU A 206 -8.09 -14.28 2.85
CA GLU A 206 -8.79 -15.30 2.05
C GLU A 206 -9.97 -15.90 2.81
N SER A 207 -9.82 -16.16 4.12
CA SER A 207 -10.86 -16.78 4.94
C SER A 207 -12.12 -15.92 5.11
N GLU A 208 -12.03 -14.61 4.84
CA GLU A 208 -13.13 -13.65 4.96
C GLU A 208 -14.01 -13.59 3.69
N ASN A 209 -13.60 -14.21 2.58
CA ASN A 209 -14.38 -14.37 1.33
C ASN A 209 -14.93 -13.05 0.74
N PHE A 210 -14.09 -12.02 0.65
CA PHE A 210 -14.43 -10.74 0.02
C PHE A 210 -14.79 -10.93 -1.47
N SER A 211 -15.80 -10.21 -1.96
CA SER A 211 -16.22 -10.28 -3.36
C SER A 211 -15.32 -9.48 -4.30
N ARG A 212 -14.70 -8.40 -3.78
CA ARG A 212 -13.83 -7.50 -4.53
C ARG A 212 -12.67 -7.05 -3.66
N VAL A 213 -11.47 -7.05 -4.24
CA VAL A 213 -10.24 -6.57 -3.59
C VAL A 213 -9.68 -5.40 -4.39
N PHE A 214 -9.49 -4.27 -3.74
CA PHE A 214 -8.91 -3.05 -4.28
C PHE A 214 -7.46 -2.93 -3.81
N LEU A 215 -6.54 -2.73 -4.76
CA LEU A 215 -5.12 -2.55 -4.50
C LEU A 215 -4.75 -1.09 -4.70
N THR A 216 -4.01 -0.49 -3.76
CA THR A 216 -3.59 0.92 -3.85
C THR A 216 -2.83 1.19 -5.14
N HIS A 217 -2.02 0.23 -5.60
CA HIS A 217 -1.15 0.47 -6.73
C HIS A 217 -1.78 0.39 -8.13
N PHE A 218 -3.11 0.37 -8.29
CA PHE A 218 -3.85 0.53 -9.59
C PHE A 218 -5.34 0.20 -9.55
N GLY A 219 -5.89 -0.13 -8.39
CA GLY A 219 -7.26 0.23 -7.98
C GLY A 219 -8.47 -0.38 -8.70
N GLU A 220 -8.36 -1.10 -9.82
CA GLU A 220 -9.47 -1.90 -10.32
C GLU A 220 -9.64 -3.16 -9.45
N PRO A 221 -10.90 -3.51 -9.09
CA PRO A 221 -11.13 -4.66 -8.24
C PRO A 221 -10.60 -5.93 -8.93
N VAL A 222 -9.89 -6.75 -8.18
CA VAL A 222 -9.53 -8.08 -8.67
C VAL A 222 -10.81 -8.88 -8.91
N GLU A 223 -11.03 -9.31 -10.16
CA GLU A 223 -12.24 -10.06 -10.56
C GLU A 223 -12.37 -11.41 -9.84
N SER A 224 -11.25 -12.03 -9.47
CA SER A 224 -11.20 -13.27 -8.69
C SER A 224 -10.20 -13.12 -7.54
N PRO A 225 -10.66 -12.66 -6.36
CA PRO A 225 -9.82 -12.53 -5.17
C PRO A 225 -9.05 -13.81 -4.82
N GLU A 226 -9.70 -14.96 -4.89
CA GLU A 226 -9.12 -16.27 -4.60
C GLU A 226 -7.88 -16.55 -5.47
N SER A 227 -8.02 -16.43 -6.80
CA SER A 227 -6.90 -16.68 -7.73
C SER A 227 -5.77 -15.66 -7.57
N HIS A 228 -6.09 -14.42 -7.19
CA HIS A 228 -5.10 -13.38 -6.93
C HIS A 228 -4.30 -13.65 -5.68
N PHE A 229 -4.95 -13.99 -4.56
CA PHE A 229 -4.25 -14.34 -3.33
C PHE A 229 -3.39 -15.59 -3.51
N GLU A 230 -3.87 -16.60 -4.26
CA GLU A 230 -3.07 -17.78 -4.60
C GLU A 230 -1.82 -17.41 -5.43
N ALA A 231 -2.00 -16.62 -6.50
CA ALA A 231 -0.90 -16.19 -7.35
C ALA A 231 0.12 -15.35 -6.58
N PHE A 232 -0.34 -14.41 -5.75
CA PHE A 232 0.52 -13.55 -4.94
C PHE A 232 1.27 -14.33 -3.85
N ARG A 233 0.61 -15.29 -3.19
CA ARG A 233 1.27 -16.20 -2.24
C ARG A 233 2.39 -16.99 -2.91
N LYS A 234 2.16 -17.47 -4.13
CA LYS A 234 3.19 -18.16 -4.90
C LYS A 234 4.36 -17.23 -5.21
N GLU A 235 4.07 -16.01 -5.68
CA GLU A 235 5.09 -15.01 -5.99
C GLU A 235 5.96 -14.67 -4.77
N LEU A 236 5.35 -14.44 -3.60
CA LEU A 236 6.07 -14.20 -2.34
C LEU A 236 7.07 -15.32 -2.01
N ARG A 237 6.63 -16.57 -2.13
CA ARG A 237 7.49 -17.73 -1.86
C ARG A 237 8.61 -17.87 -2.88
N ASP A 238 8.29 -17.73 -4.16
CA ASP A 238 9.27 -17.79 -5.25
C ASP A 238 10.33 -16.71 -5.09
N ALA A 239 9.93 -15.47 -4.75
CA ALA A 239 10.82 -14.34 -4.55
C ALA A 239 11.80 -14.57 -3.38
N VAL A 240 11.29 -15.04 -2.24
CA VAL A 240 12.13 -15.33 -1.07
C VAL A 240 13.09 -16.48 -1.33
N LEU A 241 12.62 -17.56 -1.99
CA LEU A 241 13.49 -18.67 -2.39
C LEU A 241 14.58 -18.20 -3.37
N PHE A 242 14.22 -17.37 -4.35
CA PHE A 242 15.19 -16.85 -5.31
C PHE A 242 16.32 -16.06 -4.62
N VAL A 243 15.98 -15.17 -3.69
CA VAL A 243 16.97 -14.39 -2.96
C VAL A 243 17.81 -15.30 -2.05
N GLN A 244 17.19 -16.27 -1.36
CA GLN A 244 17.92 -17.26 -0.55
C GLN A 244 18.96 -18.01 -1.37
N ASP A 245 18.60 -18.50 -2.56
CA ASP A 245 19.53 -19.22 -3.44
C ASP A 245 20.73 -18.35 -3.83
N ARG A 246 20.52 -17.05 -4.07
CA ARG A 246 21.63 -16.11 -4.38
C ARG A 246 22.53 -15.91 -3.17
N LEU A 247 21.97 -15.81 -1.96
CA LEU A 247 22.75 -15.68 -0.73
C LEU A 247 23.57 -16.95 -0.44
N ASP A 248 23.01 -18.14 -0.68
CA ASP A 248 23.70 -19.42 -0.54
C ASP A 248 24.88 -19.56 -1.53
N GLU A 249 24.78 -18.92 -2.70
CA GLU A 249 25.87 -18.77 -3.68
C GLU A 249 26.91 -17.71 -3.27
N ASN A 250 26.77 -17.08 -2.10
CA ASN A 250 27.59 -15.97 -1.60
C ASN A 250 27.54 -14.73 -2.52
N ALA A 251 26.41 -14.48 -3.19
CA ALA A 251 26.19 -13.24 -3.92
C ALA A 251 26.19 -12.05 -2.96
N ASP A 252 26.84 -10.95 -3.34
CA ASP A 252 26.78 -9.70 -2.61
C ASP A 252 25.46 -8.95 -2.85
N GLU A 253 25.22 -7.88 -2.07
CA GLU A 253 23.99 -7.07 -2.14
C GLU A 253 23.65 -6.63 -3.56
N THR A 254 24.62 -6.04 -4.27
CA THR A 254 24.46 -5.57 -5.64
C THR A 254 24.09 -6.71 -6.60
N THR A 255 24.74 -7.86 -6.47
CA THR A 255 24.46 -9.03 -7.30
C THR A 255 23.06 -9.56 -7.05
N VAL A 256 22.61 -9.60 -5.79
CA VAL A 256 21.25 -10.01 -5.42
C VAL A 256 20.21 -9.05 -6.01
N GLN A 257 20.41 -7.73 -5.88
CA GLN A 257 19.51 -6.71 -6.46
C GLN A 257 19.38 -6.85 -7.98
N ILE A 258 20.50 -6.98 -8.69
CA ILE A 258 20.51 -7.12 -10.16
C ILE A 258 19.84 -8.44 -10.59
N ALA A 259 20.18 -9.56 -9.94
CA ALA A 259 19.64 -10.86 -10.27
C ALA A 259 18.12 -10.92 -10.01
N TYR A 260 17.66 -10.36 -8.88
CA TYR A 260 16.24 -10.30 -8.54
C TYR A 260 15.47 -9.39 -9.51
N THR A 261 16.04 -8.25 -9.88
CA THR A 261 15.46 -7.36 -10.90
C THR A 261 15.28 -8.12 -12.23
N ALA A 262 16.29 -8.87 -12.67
CA ALA A 262 16.19 -9.67 -13.89
C ALA A 262 15.13 -10.78 -13.78
N PHE A 263 15.08 -11.47 -12.65
CA PHE A 263 14.08 -12.51 -12.36
C PHE A 263 12.65 -11.97 -12.42
N GLN A 264 12.37 -10.84 -11.76
CA GLN A 264 11.06 -10.21 -11.80
C GLN A 264 10.74 -9.65 -13.20
N MET A 265 11.73 -9.08 -13.90
CA MET A 265 11.54 -8.56 -15.27
C MET A 265 11.17 -9.66 -16.26
N GLU A 266 11.81 -10.84 -16.16
CA GLU A 266 11.47 -11.99 -17.00
C GLU A 266 10.02 -12.43 -16.77
N ARG A 267 9.60 -12.57 -15.51
CA ARG A 267 8.21 -12.93 -15.15
C ARG A 267 7.22 -11.88 -15.63
N ALA A 268 7.54 -10.61 -15.45
CA ALA A 268 6.73 -9.50 -15.92
C ALA A 268 6.53 -9.58 -17.45
N PHE A 269 7.59 -9.77 -18.23
CA PHE A 269 7.50 -9.86 -19.69
C PHE A 269 6.79 -11.13 -20.16
N GLN A 270 6.97 -12.26 -19.48
CA GLN A 270 6.19 -13.47 -19.74
C GLN A 270 4.68 -13.27 -19.46
N ALA A 271 4.35 -12.42 -18.49
CA ALA A 271 2.98 -12.02 -18.19
C ALA A 271 2.43 -10.93 -19.13
N GLY A 272 3.20 -10.51 -20.14
CA GLY A 272 2.80 -9.53 -21.15
C GLY A 272 3.03 -8.06 -20.78
N VAL A 273 3.79 -7.78 -19.71
CA VAL A 273 4.19 -6.41 -19.32
C VAL A 273 5.03 -5.79 -20.43
N SER A 274 4.66 -4.60 -20.89
CA SER A 274 5.48 -3.83 -21.82
C SER A 274 6.68 -3.17 -21.11
N PRO A 275 7.74 -2.78 -21.84
CA PRO A 275 8.85 -2.03 -21.24
C PRO A 275 8.44 -0.70 -20.60
N GLU A 276 7.36 -0.06 -21.05
CA GLU A 276 6.81 1.16 -20.43
C GLU A 276 6.18 0.83 -19.08
N GLU A 277 5.36 -0.21 -19.02
CA GLU A 277 4.69 -0.68 -17.81
C GLU A 277 5.68 -1.20 -16.77
N TRP A 278 6.74 -1.88 -17.20
CA TRP A 278 7.80 -2.31 -16.31
C TRP A 278 8.44 -1.10 -15.61
N ARG A 279 8.74 -0.03 -16.35
CA ARG A 279 9.26 1.21 -15.73
C ARG A 279 8.26 1.82 -14.75
N ALA A 280 6.97 1.77 -15.05
CA ALA A 280 5.92 2.23 -14.15
C ALA A 280 5.85 1.40 -12.85
N VAL A 281 5.97 0.07 -12.94
CA VAL A 281 6.09 -0.82 -11.76
C VAL A 281 7.33 -0.47 -10.94
N GLN A 282 8.48 -0.23 -11.57
CA GLN A 282 9.71 0.13 -10.86
C GLN A 282 9.62 1.49 -10.14
N GLN A 283 8.72 2.39 -10.56
CA GLN A 283 8.54 3.69 -9.89
C GLN A 283 7.81 3.57 -8.55
N ILE A 284 6.90 2.60 -8.42
CA ILE A 284 6.10 2.42 -7.20
C ILE A 284 6.70 1.37 -6.27
N ASN A 285 7.21 0.28 -6.84
CA ASN A 285 7.69 -0.85 -6.08
C ASN A 285 8.99 -1.38 -6.71
N GLY A 286 10.07 -0.63 -6.48
CA GLY A 286 11.39 -0.91 -7.03
C GLY A 286 11.89 -2.29 -6.61
N THR A 287 12.29 -3.09 -7.60
CA THR A 287 12.70 -4.48 -7.35
C THR A 287 14.01 -4.59 -6.58
N GLU A 288 14.91 -3.63 -6.71
CA GLU A 288 16.13 -3.53 -5.89
C GLU A 288 15.78 -3.42 -4.39
N MET A 289 14.86 -2.50 -4.04
CA MET A 289 14.39 -2.36 -2.65
C MET A 289 13.68 -3.62 -2.15
N CYS A 290 12.88 -4.27 -2.99
CA CYS A 290 12.25 -5.55 -2.63
C CYS A 290 13.30 -6.64 -2.32
N ALA A 291 14.34 -6.74 -3.16
CA ALA A 291 15.43 -7.68 -2.95
C ALA A 291 16.12 -7.42 -1.59
N ASP A 292 16.35 -6.15 -1.24
CA ASP A 292 16.94 -5.79 0.05
C ASP A 292 16.06 -6.15 1.24
N GLY A 293 14.75 -5.89 1.17
CA GLY A 293 13.88 -6.26 2.28
C GLY A 293 13.80 -7.77 2.50
N ILE A 294 13.78 -8.56 1.41
CA ILE A 294 13.87 -10.02 1.49
C ILE A 294 15.23 -10.45 2.07
N ARG A 295 16.34 -9.89 1.58
CA ARG A 295 17.70 -10.21 2.04
C ARG A 295 17.86 -9.91 3.54
N ILE A 296 17.49 -8.71 3.98
CA ILE A 296 17.55 -8.29 5.39
C ILE A 296 16.71 -9.21 6.27
N PHE A 297 15.54 -9.64 5.79
CA PHE A 297 14.72 -10.64 6.48
C PHE A 297 15.46 -11.96 6.66
N LEU A 298 16.06 -12.51 5.59
CA LEU A 298 16.79 -13.78 5.62
C LEU A 298 18.03 -13.72 6.53
N GLU A 299 18.79 -12.64 6.46
CA GLU A 299 19.96 -12.41 7.33
C GLU A 299 19.56 -12.39 8.82
N LYS A 300 18.47 -11.70 9.18
CA LYS A 300 17.94 -11.69 10.56
C LYS A 300 17.51 -13.08 11.03
N GLN A 301 16.92 -13.90 10.16
CA GLN A 301 16.55 -15.28 10.49
C GLN A 301 17.79 -16.15 10.74
N ALA A 302 18.82 -16.00 9.90
CA ALA A 302 20.08 -16.73 10.06
C ALA A 302 20.80 -16.38 11.37
N ASP A 303 20.73 -15.12 11.80
CA ASP A 303 21.31 -14.67 13.08
C ASP A 303 20.47 -15.05 14.30
N SER A 304 19.14 -15.15 14.16
CA SER A 304 18.25 -15.60 15.24
C SER A 304 18.28 -17.11 15.47
N GLY A 305 18.77 -17.88 14.49
CA GLY A 305 18.95 -19.33 14.55
C GLY A 305 20.32 -19.79 15.06
N LYS A 306 21.25 -18.86 15.35
CA LYS A 306 22.53 -19.13 16.03
C LYS A 306 22.38 -19.00 17.55
#